data_AF-A0A5P3ANM4-F1
#
_entry.id   AF-A0A5P3ANM4-F1
#
_cell.length_a   1.000
_cell.length_b   1.000
_cell.length_c   1.000
_cell.angle_alpha   90.00
_cell.angle_beta   90.00
_cell.angle_gamma   90.00
#
_symmetry.space_group_name_H-M   'P 1'
#
loop_
_entity.id
_entity.type
_entity.pdbx_description
1 polymer ?
#
loop_
_entity_poly.entity_id
_entity_poly.type
_entity_poly.pdbx_seq_one_letter_code
_entity_poly.pdbx_strand_id
1 'polypeptide(L)'
;MKRVLFFFLLILSIHFINAQPLSQRLDALLHEEVLKTSEVGIAVFDLTTGKSVYRYQDDKLYRPASVEKIITSVTALAQLGADYTMDTGLRYRGKIENDTLKGSLYLIGGFDPEFMDEDLDRLVDALASQGIRYVTDTLAADVSMTDSVYWGSGWCWDDTPYSFQPYLSPLMLNRGCVDVSVSPAQKDSLPKVVCTPVSDYYQVHNHGVSRNPQAGKLKITRNWLSNGNIITVSGNVSYPYTEKLNVYTSKDFFFHTFVSRLRSKGIEARTCTYADCPVTADSIVTLYTVRRPLKEVLERALKKSDNLCAESMFYHLAAKRSLHKRVTGEDGTDAIHVFMKTALGFNPENYKIADGSGVSVYNYISPRLLLEYLKYAYYHREIFLPFYESLPIAGVDGTLQNRMKQTKARGNVHAKTGSVTGVSSLAGYVKAADGHQLAFVIINQNVLKLSRARAFQDKFCDILSR
;
A
#
# COMPACT_ATOMS: atom_id res chain seq x y z
N MET A 1 -43.70 -43.65 72.80
CA MET A 1 -42.38 -43.06 72.47
C MET A 1 -42.21 -43.09 70.95
N LYS A 2 -42.26 -41.92 70.31
CA LYS A 2 -42.17 -41.72 68.85
C LYS A 2 -40.69 -41.63 68.45
N ARG A 3 -40.29 -42.29 67.36
CA ARG A 3 -39.07 -41.94 66.60
C ARG A 3 -39.44 -41.80 65.13
N VAL A 4 -39.34 -40.57 64.65
CA VAL A 4 -39.54 -40.14 63.26
C VAL A 4 -38.16 -39.96 62.64
N LEU A 5 -38.06 -40.38 61.37
CA LEU A 5 -36.95 -40.18 60.41
C LEU A 5 -36.33 -38.79 60.45
N PHE A 6 -35.04 -38.69 60.07
CA PHE A 6 -34.60 -37.71 59.07
C PHE A 6 -33.25 -38.15 58.48
N PHE A 7 -33.26 -38.65 57.24
CA PHE A 7 -32.07 -38.84 56.41
C PHE A 7 -31.96 -37.62 55.48
N PHE A 8 -30.89 -36.82 55.64
CA PHE A 8 -30.59 -35.70 54.76
C PHE A 8 -29.83 -36.22 53.54
N LEU A 9 -30.46 -36.17 52.36
CA LEU A 9 -29.79 -36.41 51.08
C LEU A 9 -29.24 -35.07 50.56
N LEU A 10 -27.92 -34.90 50.57
CA LEU A 10 -27.24 -33.73 50.04
C LEU A 10 -27.11 -33.89 48.51
N ILE A 11 -27.99 -33.24 47.74
CA ILE A 11 -27.87 -33.20 46.28
C ILE A 11 -26.79 -32.16 45.91
N LEU A 12 -25.60 -32.64 45.54
CA LEU A 12 -24.57 -31.84 44.88
C LEU A 12 -25.08 -31.48 43.47
N SER A 13 -25.59 -30.27 43.31
CA SER A 13 -25.92 -29.71 41.99
C SER A 13 -24.64 -29.19 41.34
N ILE A 14 -23.97 -30.06 40.57
CA ILE A 14 -22.86 -29.68 39.69
C ILE A 14 -23.43 -28.74 38.62
N HIS A 15 -23.29 -27.43 38.84
CA HIS A 15 -23.57 -26.44 37.81
C HIS A 15 -22.41 -26.50 36.81
N PHE A 16 -22.59 -27.26 35.74
CA PHE A 16 -21.76 -27.12 34.55
C PHE A 16 -22.01 -25.71 34.00
N ILE A 17 -21.10 -24.78 34.31
CA ILE A 17 -21.03 -23.48 33.63
C ILE A 17 -20.57 -23.80 32.21
N ASN A 18 -21.53 -24.08 31.31
CA ASN A 18 -21.24 -24.16 29.89
C ASN A 18 -20.86 -22.76 29.42
N ALA A 19 -19.61 -22.58 29.04
CA ALA A 19 -19.17 -21.37 28.35
C ALA A 19 -20.05 -21.18 27.11
N GLN A 20 -20.51 -19.95 26.86
CA GLN A 20 -21.31 -19.66 25.67
C GLN A 20 -20.53 -20.05 24.40
N PRO A 21 -21.15 -20.75 23.44
CA PRO A 21 -20.53 -21.07 22.16
C PRO A 21 -19.98 -19.81 21.49
N LEU A 22 -18.86 -19.97 20.76
CA LEU A 22 -18.20 -18.86 20.07
C LEU A 22 -19.17 -18.09 19.16
N SER A 23 -20.00 -18.80 18.38
CA SER A 23 -21.02 -18.18 17.51
C SER A 23 -21.98 -17.26 18.29
N GLN A 24 -22.48 -17.69 19.45
CA GLN A 24 -23.38 -16.89 20.28
C GLN A 24 -22.69 -15.63 20.82
N ARG A 25 -21.42 -15.72 21.21
CA ARG A 25 -20.62 -14.56 21.66
C ARG A 25 -20.42 -13.55 20.52
N LEU A 26 -20.26 -14.03 19.29
CA LEU A 26 -20.11 -13.18 18.10
C LEU A 26 -21.45 -12.58 17.66
N ASP A 27 -22.55 -13.34 17.72
CA ASP A 27 -23.90 -12.85 17.43
C ASP A 27 -24.31 -11.70 18.36
N ALA A 28 -23.89 -11.73 19.63
CA ALA A 28 -24.15 -10.64 20.57
C ALA A 28 -23.59 -9.29 20.09
N LEU A 29 -22.48 -9.29 19.31
CA LEU A 29 -21.92 -8.06 18.76
C LEU A 29 -22.79 -7.45 17.66
N LEU A 30 -23.65 -8.25 17.00
CA LEU A 30 -24.54 -7.76 15.94
C LEU A 30 -25.60 -6.77 16.45
N HIS A 31 -25.79 -6.69 17.77
CA HIS A 31 -26.70 -5.76 18.42
C HIS A 31 -26.02 -4.47 18.92
N GLU A 32 -24.74 -4.25 18.63
CA GLU A 32 -24.05 -3.02 19.03
C GLU A 32 -24.59 -1.77 18.30
N GLU A 33 -24.59 -0.64 19.00
CA GLU A 33 -25.11 0.65 18.52
C GLU A 33 -24.57 1.07 17.14
N VAL A 34 -23.31 0.70 16.84
CA VAL A 34 -22.68 1.02 15.57
C VAL A 34 -23.46 0.44 14.38
N LEU A 35 -24.10 -0.72 14.53
CA LEU A 35 -24.82 -1.42 13.45
C LEU A 35 -26.27 -0.96 13.29
N LYS A 36 -26.79 -0.06 14.13
CA LYS A 36 -28.15 0.50 13.92
C LYS A 36 -28.30 1.28 12.62
N THR A 37 -27.21 1.88 12.13
CA THR A 37 -27.19 2.71 10.91
C THR A 37 -26.10 2.26 9.94
N SER A 38 -25.52 1.07 10.15
CA SER A 38 -24.40 0.57 9.36
C SER A 38 -24.51 -0.94 9.18
N GLU A 39 -23.75 -1.49 8.24
CA GLU A 39 -23.78 -2.91 7.90
C GLU A 39 -22.44 -3.57 8.21
N VAL A 40 -22.47 -4.89 8.39
CA VAL A 40 -21.25 -5.68 8.54
C VAL A 40 -21.36 -7.02 7.81
N GLY A 41 -20.30 -7.38 7.09
CA GLY A 41 -20.08 -8.72 6.56
C GLY A 41 -18.94 -9.41 7.30
N ILE A 42 -19.13 -10.66 7.70
CA ILE A 42 -18.21 -11.40 8.57
C ILE A 42 -18.06 -12.85 8.09
N ALA A 43 -16.82 -13.31 7.96
CA ALA A 43 -16.51 -14.71 7.71
C ALA A 43 -15.36 -15.17 8.62
N VAL A 44 -15.49 -16.34 9.23
CA VAL A 44 -14.46 -16.96 10.08
C VAL A 44 -14.34 -18.45 9.72
N PHE A 45 -13.12 -18.89 9.50
CA PHE A 45 -12.79 -20.26 9.12
C PHE A 45 -11.65 -20.79 9.99
N ASP A 46 -11.83 -22.02 10.47
CA ASP A 46 -10.80 -22.76 11.17
C ASP A 46 -9.94 -23.51 10.14
N LEU A 47 -8.71 -23.01 9.96
CA LEU A 47 -7.74 -23.54 9.01
C LEU A 47 -7.14 -24.86 9.48
N THR A 48 -7.17 -25.14 10.79
CA THR A 48 -6.68 -26.37 11.40
C THR A 48 -7.66 -27.52 11.15
N THR A 49 -8.96 -27.28 11.31
CA THR A 49 -9.99 -28.33 11.11
C THR A 49 -10.63 -28.32 9.72
N GLY A 50 -10.42 -27.27 8.93
CA GLY A 50 -11.02 -27.11 7.62
C GLY A 50 -12.51 -26.79 7.65
N LYS A 51 -12.99 -26.14 8.73
CA LYS A 51 -14.43 -25.88 8.95
C LYS A 51 -14.75 -24.41 9.06
N SER A 52 -15.90 -24.02 8.53
CA SER A 52 -16.47 -22.70 8.79
C SER A 52 -16.89 -22.59 10.25
N VAL A 53 -16.47 -21.50 10.91
CA VAL A 53 -16.76 -21.25 12.33
C VAL A 53 -17.91 -20.27 12.50
N TYR A 54 -17.92 -19.21 11.69
CA TYR A 54 -18.93 -18.16 11.77
C TYR A 54 -19.10 -17.47 10.41
N ARG A 55 -20.35 -17.21 10.02
CA ARG A 55 -20.70 -16.53 8.77
C ARG A 55 -21.87 -15.59 9.03
N TYR A 56 -21.72 -14.34 8.63
CA TYR A 56 -22.79 -13.35 8.68
C TYR A 56 -22.70 -12.42 7.48
N GLN A 57 -23.72 -12.46 6.61
CA GLN A 57 -23.76 -11.69 5.36
C GLN A 57 -22.49 -11.84 4.49
N ASP A 58 -21.82 -12.99 4.54
CA ASP A 58 -20.48 -13.15 3.95
C ASP A 58 -20.47 -13.26 2.42
N ASP A 59 -21.64 -13.45 1.82
CA ASP A 59 -21.86 -13.40 0.37
C ASP A 59 -22.21 -12.00 -0.16
N LYS A 60 -22.54 -11.04 0.72
CA LYS A 60 -22.88 -9.67 0.29
C LYS A 60 -21.64 -8.94 -0.19
N LEU A 61 -21.83 -8.03 -1.15
CA LEU A 61 -20.77 -7.17 -1.67
C LEU A 61 -20.60 -5.92 -0.81
N TYR A 62 -19.35 -5.62 -0.50
CA TYR A 62 -18.92 -4.46 0.27
C TYR A 62 -17.74 -3.79 -0.42
N ARG A 63 -17.57 -2.49 -0.15
CA ARG A 63 -16.33 -1.81 -0.48
C ARG A 63 -15.26 -2.27 0.53
N PRO A 64 -14.13 -2.82 0.08
CA PRO A 64 -13.16 -3.39 1.00
C PRO A 64 -12.30 -2.33 1.70
N ALA A 65 -12.07 -1.18 1.07
CA ALA A 65 -10.91 -0.34 1.41
C ALA A 65 -9.60 -1.16 1.31
N SER A 66 -8.55 -0.78 2.06
CA SER A 66 -7.22 -1.41 1.93
C SER A 66 -7.08 -2.88 2.36
N VAL A 67 -8.15 -3.61 2.70
CA VAL A 67 -8.06 -5.08 2.73
C VAL A 67 -8.05 -5.68 1.32
N GLU A 68 -8.39 -4.90 0.28
CA GLU A 68 -8.16 -5.25 -1.14
C GLU A 68 -6.70 -5.65 -1.39
N LYS A 69 -5.75 -5.00 -0.70
CA LYS A 69 -4.33 -5.31 -0.81
C LYS A 69 -4.00 -6.77 -0.48
N ILE A 70 -4.85 -7.49 0.25
CA ILE A 70 -4.70 -8.94 0.44
C ILE A 70 -4.85 -9.69 -0.90
N ILE A 71 -5.88 -9.34 -1.69
CA ILE A 71 -6.13 -9.93 -3.01
C ILE A 71 -4.92 -9.70 -3.91
N THR A 72 -4.45 -8.46 -4.02
CA THR A 72 -3.28 -8.12 -4.84
C THR A 72 -2.02 -8.80 -4.32
N SER A 73 -1.76 -8.80 -3.01
CA SER A 73 -0.54 -9.37 -2.43
C SER A 73 -0.46 -10.88 -2.60
N VAL A 74 -1.56 -11.60 -2.33
CA VAL A 74 -1.61 -13.06 -2.47
C VAL A 74 -1.47 -13.44 -3.94
N THR A 75 -2.14 -12.72 -4.84
CA THR A 75 -2.01 -12.95 -6.29
C THR A 75 -0.59 -12.67 -6.78
N ALA A 76 0.03 -11.58 -6.33
CA ALA A 76 1.41 -11.21 -6.66
C ALA A 76 2.40 -12.30 -6.21
N LEU A 77 2.30 -12.76 -4.96
CA LEU A 77 3.16 -13.85 -4.48
C LEU A 77 2.94 -15.15 -5.27
N ALA A 78 1.70 -15.48 -5.63
CA ALA A 78 1.39 -16.68 -6.39
C ALA A 78 1.89 -16.65 -7.84
N GLN A 79 1.81 -15.50 -8.51
CA GLN A 79 2.10 -15.38 -9.95
C GLN A 79 3.50 -14.84 -10.26
N LEU A 80 4.04 -13.95 -9.42
CA LEU A 80 5.36 -13.36 -9.59
C LEU A 80 6.45 -14.15 -8.84
N GLY A 81 6.10 -14.72 -7.68
CA GLY A 81 7.04 -15.40 -6.78
C GLY A 81 7.71 -14.44 -5.79
N ALA A 82 8.14 -14.97 -4.64
CA ALA A 82 8.73 -14.16 -3.55
C ALA A 82 10.07 -13.48 -3.93
N ASP A 83 10.81 -14.05 -4.88
CA ASP A 83 12.10 -13.55 -5.36
C ASP A 83 11.96 -12.53 -6.51
N TYR A 84 10.73 -12.17 -6.89
CA TYR A 84 10.50 -11.20 -7.96
C TYR A 84 11.08 -9.82 -7.60
N THR A 85 11.56 -9.09 -8.60
CA THR A 85 12.08 -7.72 -8.43
C THR A 85 11.42 -6.72 -9.37
N MET A 86 11.27 -5.49 -8.88
CA MET A 86 10.82 -4.33 -9.63
C MET A 86 12.06 -3.51 -9.99
N ASP A 87 12.46 -3.55 -11.26
CA ASP A 87 13.80 -3.15 -11.70
C ASP A 87 13.79 -1.82 -12.46
N THR A 88 14.43 -0.79 -11.90
CA THR A 88 14.69 0.48 -12.59
C THR A 88 16.15 0.55 -13.00
N GLY A 89 16.46 0.93 -14.25
CA GLY A 89 17.84 0.80 -14.73
C GLY A 89 18.23 1.69 -15.87
N LEU A 90 19.53 1.69 -16.15
CA LEU A 90 20.15 2.35 -17.28
C LEU A 90 20.57 1.32 -18.33
N ARG A 91 20.22 1.58 -19.58
CA ARG A 91 20.74 0.86 -20.74
C ARG A 91 21.28 1.85 -21.76
N TYR A 92 22.23 1.46 -22.58
CA TYR A 92 22.68 2.32 -23.67
C TYR A 92 22.76 1.57 -24.98
N ARG A 93 22.71 2.33 -26.08
CA ARG A 93 23.01 1.87 -27.43
C ARG A 93 24.13 2.72 -27.99
N GLY A 94 25.12 2.10 -28.60
CA GLY A 94 26.29 2.79 -29.17
C GLY A 94 27.59 2.31 -28.57
N LYS A 95 28.63 3.15 -28.62
CA LYS A 95 29.96 2.83 -28.09
C LYS A 95 30.41 3.89 -27.11
N ILE A 96 31.06 3.46 -26.03
CA ILE A 96 31.73 4.34 -25.09
C ILE A 96 33.19 4.46 -25.57
N GLU A 97 33.60 5.68 -25.93
CA GLU A 97 34.96 5.99 -26.35
C GLU A 97 35.47 7.14 -25.49
N ASN A 98 36.52 6.88 -24.70
CA ASN A 98 37.02 7.80 -23.67
C ASN A 98 35.92 8.20 -22.69
N ASP A 99 35.57 9.49 -22.64
CA ASP A 99 34.52 10.06 -21.77
C ASP A 99 33.18 10.26 -22.50
N THR A 100 33.02 9.71 -23.70
CA THR A 100 31.86 9.98 -24.54
C THR A 100 31.14 8.70 -24.93
N LEU A 101 29.85 8.60 -24.58
CA LEU A 101 28.91 7.65 -25.16
C LEU A 101 28.45 8.19 -26.52
N LYS A 102 29.00 7.62 -27.59
CA LYS A 102 28.56 7.83 -28.97
C LYS A 102 27.29 7.03 -29.23
N GLY A 103 26.16 7.60 -28.86
CA GLY A 103 24.85 6.97 -28.95
C GLY A 103 23.86 7.47 -27.91
N SER A 104 22.88 6.62 -27.57
CA SER A 104 21.76 6.95 -26.69
C SER A 104 21.85 6.21 -25.35
N LEU A 105 21.43 6.89 -24.29
CA LEU A 105 21.25 6.35 -22.94
C LEU A 105 19.74 6.29 -22.65
N TYR A 106 19.28 5.21 -22.04
CA TYR A 106 17.88 4.95 -21.72
C TYR A 106 17.75 4.73 -20.21
N LEU A 107 16.96 5.56 -19.55
CA LEU A 107 16.48 5.37 -18.18
C LEU A 107 15.15 4.62 -18.23
N ILE A 108 15.15 3.35 -17.83
CA ILE A 108 14.00 2.47 -17.92
C ILE A 108 13.30 2.42 -16.57
N GLY A 109 12.06 2.91 -16.53
CA GLY A 109 11.22 2.83 -15.34
C GLY A 109 10.64 1.44 -15.16
N GLY A 110 10.91 0.85 -14.00
CA GLY A 110 10.41 -0.48 -13.62
C GLY A 110 9.19 -0.45 -12.71
N PHE A 111 8.58 0.72 -12.50
CA PHE A 111 7.51 0.93 -11.53
C PHE A 111 7.90 0.50 -10.10
N ASP A 112 9.17 0.69 -9.74
CA ASP A 112 9.66 0.50 -8.37
C ASP A 112 9.07 1.58 -7.44
N PRO A 113 8.17 1.21 -6.50
CA PRO A 113 7.52 2.17 -5.61
C PRO A 113 8.43 2.60 -4.44
N GLU A 114 9.53 1.87 -4.24
CA GLU A 114 10.54 2.09 -3.21
C GLU A 114 11.82 2.69 -3.78
N PHE A 115 11.80 3.26 -4.99
CA PHE A 115 12.96 3.95 -5.55
C PHE A 115 13.15 5.31 -4.84
N MET A 116 14.17 5.37 -3.98
CA MET A 116 14.46 6.51 -3.12
C MET A 116 15.63 7.34 -3.62
N ASP A 117 15.98 8.38 -2.86
CA ASP A 117 16.96 9.37 -3.26
C ASP A 117 18.36 8.78 -3.46
N GLU A 118 18.72 7.81 -2.62
CA GLU A 118 20.00 7.11 -2.68
C GLU A 118 20.04 6.09 -3.83
N ASP A 119 18.90 5.61 -4.32
CA ASP A 119 18.84 4.79 -5.55
C ASP A 119 19.14 5.66 -6.78
N LEU A 120 18.66 6.90 -6.79
CA LEU A 120 18.94 7.85 -7.87
C LEU A 120 20.42 8.20 -7.95
N ASP A 121 21.06 8.44 -6.79
CA ASP A 121 22.50 8.66 -6.72
C ASP A 121 23.29 7.47 -7.25
N ARG A 122 22.86 6.24 -6.93
CA ARG A 122 23.48 5.03 -7.49
C ARG A 122 23.39 4.95 -9.02
N LEU A 123 22.28 5.35 -9.64
CA LEU A 123 22.20 5.41 -11.10
C LEU A 123 23.15 6.45 -11.70
N VAL A 124 23.21 7.64 -11.08
CA VAL A 124 24.09 8.74 -11.50
C VAL A 124 25.56 8.34 -11.37
N ASP A 125 25.94 7.77 -10.22
CA ASP A 125 27.30 7.34 -9.94
C ASP A 125 27.70 6.15 -10.82
N ALA A 126 26.77 5.24 -11.16
CA ALA A 126 27.04 4.17 -12.11
C ALA A 126 27.44 4.70 -13.49
N LEU A 127 26.77 5.75 -13.98
CA LEU A 127 27.14 6.40 -15.24
C LEU A 127 28.51 7.10 -15.12
N ALA A 128 28.73 7.86 -14.04
CA ALA A 128 30.00 8.53 -13.78
C ALA A 128 31.18 7.55 -13.68
N SER A 129 30.96 6.37 -13.08
CA SER A 129 31.98 5.34 -12.90
C SER A 129 32.49 4.73 -14.21
N GLN A 130 31.72 4.84 -15.29
CA GLN A 130 32.16 4.47 -16.64
C GLN A 130 33.06 5.52 -17.29
N GLY A 131 33.31 6.65 -16.61
CA GLY A 131 34.00 7.80 -17.18
C GLY A 131 33.17 8.61 -18.16
N ILE A 132 31.88 8.28 -18.36
CA ILE A 132 31.00 8.99 -19.29
C ILE A 132 30.72 10.39 -18.76
N ARG A 133 31.06 11.40 -19.57
CA ARG A 133 30.73 12.81 -19.42
C ARG A 133 29.79 13.32 -20.49
N TYR A 134 29.79 12.72 -21.68
CA TYR A 134 28.97 13.18 -22.80
C TYR A 134 28.16 12.04 -23.41
N VAL A 135 26.86 12.26 -23.62
CA VAL A 135 25.97 11.40 -24.43
C VAL A 135 25.64 12.16 -25.72
N THR A 136 26.14 11.67 -26.86
CA THR A 136 26.10 12.42 -28.13
C THR A 136 24.71 12.54 -28.73
N ASP A 137 23.84 11.55 -28.49
CA ASP A 137 22.52 11.50 -29.13
C ASP A 137 21.43 11.90 -28.13
N THR A 138 20.86 10.91 -27.43
CA THR A 138 19.67 11.12 -26.60
C THR A 138 19.82 10.43 -25.25
N LEU A 139 19.52 11.14 -24.17
CA LEU A 139 19.09 10.56 -22.90
C LEU A 139 17.56 10.44 -22.91
N ALA A 140 17.06 9.21 -22.96
CA ALA A 140 15.63 8.90 -23.06
C ALA A 140 15.10 8.29 -21.77
N ALA A 141 14.02 8.85 -21.22
CA ALA A 141 13.23 8.19 -20.20
C ALA A 141 12.20 7.26 -20.84
N ASP A 142 12.28 5.97 -20.53
CA ASP A 142 11.34 4.94 -20.96
C ASP A 142 10.32 4.67 -19.85
N VAL A 143 9.10 5.18 -20.07
CA VAL A 143 7.92 4.99 -19.23
C VAL A 143 6.87 4.13 -19.93
N SER A 144 7.29 3.30 -20.89
CA SER A 144 6.36 2.54 -21.74
C SER A 144 5.73 1.32 -21.08
N MET A 145 6.17 0.96 -19.86
CA MET A 145 5.57 -0.14 -19.09
C MET A 145 4.08 0.08 -18.84
N THR A 146 3.63 1.32 -18.60
CA THR A 146 2.21 1.62 -18.35
C THR A 146 1.65 2.54 -19.42
N ASP A 147 0.33 2.62 -19.52
CA ASP A 147 -0.35 3.72 -20.22
C ASP A 147 -0.09 5.09 -19.57
N SER A 148 -0.73 6.14 -20.11
CA SER A 148 -0.61 7.50 -19.60
C SER A 148 -1.56 7.81 -18.44
N VAL A 149 -2.35 6.83 -17.98
CA VAL A 149 -3.32 7.02 -16.90
C VAL A 149 -2.59 6.93 -15.56
N TYR A 150 -2.61 8.01 -14.78
CA TYR A 150 -1.84 8.12 -13.54
C TYR A 150 -2.65 7.88 -12.26
N TRP A 151 -3.97 7.73 -12.34
CA TRP A 151 -4.81 7.37 -11.18
C TRP A 151 -5.73 6.21 -11.54
N GLY A 152 -5.97 5.34 -10.56
CA GLY A 152 -6.94 4.27 -10.69
C GLY A 152 -8.36 4.78 -10.91
N SER A 153 -9.16 3.98 -11.61
CA SER A 153 -10.58 4.28 -11.82
C SER A 153 -11.30 4.41 -10.48
N GLY A 154 -12.09 5.47 -10.28
CA GLY A 154 -12.84 5.71 -9.05
C GLY A 154 -12.02 6.31 -7.89
N TRP A 155 -10.80 6.78 -8.15
CA TRP A 155 -10.04 7.62 -7.21
C TRP A 155 -10.62 9.04 -7.16
N CYS A 156 -10.65 9.63 -5.97
CA CYS A 156 -11.20 10.97 -5.77
C CYS A 156 -10.21 12.04 -6.22
N TRP A 157 -10.67 13.03 -7.00
CA TRP A 157 -9.80 14.10 -7.51
C TRP A 157 -9.35 15.06 -6.39
N ASP A 158 -10.12 15.21 -5.32
CA ASP A 158 -9.82 16.08 -4.17
C ASP A 158 -8.84 15.45 -3.17
N ASP A 159 -8.47 14.18 -3.38
CA ASP A 159 -7.37 13.52 -2.68
C ASP A 159 -5.99 13.82 -3.30
N THR A 160 -5.98 14.47 -4.47
CA THR A 160 -4.76 14.88 -5.19
C THR A 160 -3.66 15.48 -4.34
N PRO A 161 -3.87 16.43 -3.40
CA PRO A 161 -2.74 17.03 -2.69
C PRO A 161 -2.02 16.06 -1.74
N TYR A 162 -2.60 14.90 -1.42
CA TYR A 162 -2.08 14.01 -0.40
C TYR A 162 -1.09 12.97 -0.97
N SER A 163 -0.09 12.64 -0.16
CA SER A 163 0.98 11.69 -0.54
C SER A 163 0.51 10.24 -0.75
N PHE A 164 -0.69 9.89 -0.29
CA PHE A 164 -1.25 8.54 -0.50
C PHE A 164 -1.84 8.35 -1.91
N GLN A 165 -1.97 9.44 -2.67
CA GLN A 165 -2.42 9.48 -4.06
C GLN A 165 -1.33 10.11 -4.96
N PRO A 166 -0.18 9.45 -5.11
CA PRO A 166 0.81 9.92 -6.07
C PRO A 166 0.31 9.71 -7.51
N TYR A 167 0.89 10.44 -8.45
CA TYR A 167 0.65 10.20 -9.88
C TYR A 167 1.41 8.94 -10.29
N LEU A 168 0.69 7.86 -10.56
CA LEU A 168 1.29 6.57 -10.90
C LEU A 168 2.11 6.67 -12.18
N SER A 169 3.30 6.06 -12.17
CA SER A 169 4.18 6.03 -13.32
C SER A 169 5.26 4.96 -13.17
N PRO A 170 5.88 4.45 -14.25
CA PRO A 170 7.02 3.56 -14.15
C PRO A 170 8.27 4.20 -13.50
N LEU A 171 8.38 5.52 -13.54
CA LEU A 171 9.44 6.28 -12.88
C LEU A 171 8.88 6.99 -11.64
N MET A 172 9.17 6.44 -10.45
CA MET A 172 8.70 6.94 -9.17
C MET A 172 9.88 7.32 -8.26
N LEU A 173 10.23 8.60 -8.17
CA LEU A 173 11.27 9.06 -7.24
C LEU A 173 10.62 9.46 -5.90
N ASN A 174 11.06 8.88 -4.79
CA ASN A 174 10.52 9.15 -3.45
C ASN A 174 8.98 9.08 -3.43
N ARG A 175 8.41 8.11 -4.15
CA ARG A 175 6.95 7.92 -4.33
C ARG A 175 6.24 9.06 -5.05
N GLY A 176 6.95 9.81 -5.91
CA GLY A 176 6.41 11.00 -6.55
C GLY A 176 6.13 12.13 -5.56
N CYS A 177 6.83 12.13 -4.42
CA CYS A 177 6.60 13.07 -3.33
C CYS A 177 7.86 13.84 -2.94
N VAL A 178 7.65 15.01 -2.34
CA VAL A 178 8.66 15.84 -1.69
C VAL A 178 8.30 16.00 -0.23
N ASP A 179 9.25 15.74 0.66
CA ASP A 179 9.17 16.06 2.08
C ASP A 179 9.56 17.53 2.28
N VAL A 180 8.61 18.36 2.68
CA VAL A 180 8.79 19.79 2.94
C VAL A 180 8.94 19.99 4.45
N SER A 181 10.18 20.13 4.90
CA SER A 181 10.53 20.34 6.29
C SER A 181 10.68 21.83 6.60
N VAL A 182 9.90 22.32 7.55
CA VAL A 182 9.94 23.70 8.04
C VAL A 182 10.49 23.74 9.45
N SER A 183 11.24 24.80 9.80
CA SER A 183 11.74 25.00 11.16
C SER A 183 11.69 26.49 11.54
N PRO A 184 11.23 26.82 12.76
CA PRO A 184 11.11 28.21 13.18
C PRO A 184 12.49 28.85 13.38
N ALA A 185 12.62 30.10 12.98
CA ALA A 185 13.76 30.96 13.26
C ALA A 185 13.44 31.93 14.42
N GLN A 186 14.00 33.14 14.37
CA GLN A 186 13.67 34.22 15.29
C GLN A 186 12.20 34.62 15.14
N LYS A 187 11.58 35.11 16.22
CA LYS A 187 10.19 35.58 16.18
C LYS A 187 10.00 36.63 15.07
N ASP A 188 8.89 36.51 14.35
CA ASP A 188 8.46 37.41 13.26
C ASP A 188 9.34 37.37 11.99
N SER A 189 10.28 36.41 11.88
CA SER A 189 11.11 36.21 10.68
C SER A 189 10.62 35.05 9.80
N LEU A 190 11.13 34.95 8.57
CA LEU A 190 10.91 33.79 7.71
C LEU A 190 11.44 32.50 8.37
N PRO A 191 10.68 31.38 8.32
CA PRO A 191 11.18 30.08 8.76
C PRO A 191 12.15 29.49 7.73
N LYS A 192 13.00 28.55 8.17
CA LYS A 192 13.79 27.74 7.25
C LYS A 192 12.88 26.70 6.60
N VAL A 193 12.99 26.54 5.28
CA VAL A 193 12.30 25.50 4.50
C VAL A 193 13.35 24.66 3.78
N VAL A 194 13.25 23.34 3.90
CA VAL A 194 14.09 22.36 3.23
C VAL A 194 13.19 21.35 2.55
N CYS A 195 13.45 21.05 1.29
CA CYS A 195 12.70 20.07 0.52
C CYS A 195 13.60 18.89 0.15
N THR A 196 13.10 17.67 0.35
CA THR A 196 13.80 16.44 0.00
C THR A 196 12.89 15.53 -0.84
N PRO A 197 13.30 15.11 -2.04
CA PRO A 197 14.60 15.36 -2.65
C PRO A 197 14.69 16.78 -3.24
N VAL A 198 15.91 17.28 -3.39
CA VAL A 198 16.18 18.58 -4.02
C VAL A 198 16.03 18.42 -5.53
N SER A 199 15.22 19.28 -6.16
CA SER A 199 14.95 19.22 -7.60
C SER A 199 14.65 20.60 -8.16
N ASP A 200 14.95 20.80 -9.45
CA ASP A 200 14.55 21.98 -10.21
C ASP A 200 13.13 21.88 -10.78
N TYR A 201 12.43 20.77 -10.53
CA TYR A 201 11.09 20.50 -11.03
C TYR A 201 9.94 21.13 -10.21
N TYR A 202 10.26 21.69 -9.04
CA TYR A 202 9.33 22.43 -8.21
C TYR A 202 9.91 23.77 -7.78
N GLN A 203 9.05 24.68 -7.36
CA GLN A 203 9.43 25.97 -6.78
C GLN A 203 8.90 26.05 -5.35
N VAL A 204 9.61 26.76 -4.48
CA VAL A 204 9.21 26.95 -3.07
C VAL A 204 8.95 28.43 -2.81
N HIS A 205 7.70 28.75 -2.50
CA HIS A 205 7.25 30.05 -2.04
C HIS A 205 7.10 30.03 -0.51
N ASN A 206 8.07 30.63 0.17
CA ASN A 206 8.07 30.72 1.62
C ASN A 206 7.42 32.02 2.10
N HIS A 207 6.16 31.91 2.51
CA HIS A 207 5.37 32.97 3.15
C HIS A 207 5.07 32.63 4.62
N GLY A 208 5.81 31.69 5.21
CA GLY A 208 5.66 31.34 6.62
C GLY A 208 6.21 32.43 7.54
N VAL A 209 5.75 32.44 8.79
CA VAL A 209 6.24 33.35 9.82
C VAL A 209 6.60 32.56 11.07
N SER A 210 7.81 32.77 11.59
CA SER A 210 8.32 32.05 12.75
C SER A 210 7.71 32.60 14.04
N ARG A 211 7.11 31.71 14.83
CA ARG A 211 6.65 31.97 16.21
C ARG A 211 5.68 33.16 16.34
N ASN A 212 4.85 33.38 15.32
CA ASN A 212 3.84 34.43 15.31
C ASN A 212 2.43 33.84 15.12
N PRO A 213 1.65 33.68 16.21
CA PRO A 213 0.28 33.17 16.13
C PRO A 213 -0.68 33.98 15.24
N GLN A 214 -0.41 35.27 15.00
CA GLN A 214 -1.25 36.12 14.15
C GLN A 214 -1.13 35.77 12.66
N ALA A 215 -0.10 35.03 12.24
CA ALA A 215 0.06 34.56 10.87
C ALA A 215 -0.94 33.44 10.49
N GLY A 216 -1.73 32.90 11.44
CA GLY A 216 -2.66 31.81 11.21
C GLY A 216 -2.01 30.43 11.27
N LYS A 217 -2.77 29.37 10.94
CA LYS A 217 -2.28 27.99 10.99
C LYS A 217 -1.25 27.73 9.89
N LEU A 218 -0.20 26.98 10.21
CA LEU A 218 0.74 26.47 9.21
C LEU A 218 -0.02 25.72 8.12
N LYS A 219 0.22 26.09 6.87
CA LYS A 219 -0.25 25.38 5.68
C LYS A 219 0.93 25.16 4.75
N ILE A 220 1.11 23.91 4.35
CA ILE A 220 2.07 23.52 3.31
C ILE A 220 1.25 22.83 2.22
N THR A 221 1.28 23.38 1.02
CA THR A 221 0.46 22.91 -0.12
C THR A 221 1.19 23.22 -1.42
N ARG A 222 0.72 22.68 -2.55
CA ARG A 222 1.07 23.19 -3.88
C ARG A 222 -0.16 23.72 -4.62
N ASN A 223 0.03 24.38 -5.76
CA ASN A 223 -1.06 24.78 -6.67
C ASN A 223 -1.61 23.59 -7.47
N TRP A 224 -2.06 22.56 -6.75
CA TRP A 224 -2.44 21.26 -7.31
C TRP A 224 -3.69 21.30 -8.20
N LEU A 225 -4.61 22.25 -7.98
CA LEU A 225 -5.79 22.44 -8.83
C LEU A 225 -5.46 22.77 -10.27
N SER A 226 -4.33 23.45 -10.50
CA SER A 226 -3.81 23.74 -11.85
C SER A 226 -2.68 22.79 -12.24
N ASN A 227 -2.57 21.63 -11.56
CA ASN A 227 -1.48 20.67 -11.73
C ASN A 227 -0.08 21.30 -11.61
N GLY A 228 0.08 22.33 -10.79
CA GLY A 228 1.37 22.98 -10.60
C GLY A 228 2.18 22.39 -9.44
N ASN A 229 3.47 22.71 -9.46
CA ASN A 229 4.46 22.31 -8.45
C ASN A 229 5.06 23.52 -7.71
N ILE A 230 4.29 24.59 -7.54
CA ILE A 230 4.68 25.71 -6.68
C ILE A 230 4.26 25.35 -5.25
N ILE A 231 5.21 24.85 -4.47
CA ILE A 231 5.05 24.54 -3.05
C ILE A 231 4.99 25.86 -2.28
N THR A 232 3.88 26.11 -1.60
CA THR A 232 3.66 27.28 -0.76
C THR A 232 3.65 26.87 0.71
N VAL A 233 4.54 27.48 1.49
CA VAL A 233 4.55 27.43 2.96
C VAL A 233 3.98 28.74 3.48
N SER A 234 2.91 28.70 4.27
CA SER A 234 2.32 29.90 4.88
C SER A 234 1.87 29.67 6.31
N GLY A 235 1.65 30.75 7.05
CA GLY A 235 1.18 30.72 8.43
C GLY A 235 2.29 30.58 9.47
N ASN A 236 1.88 30.35 10.71
CA ASN A 236 2.77 30.31 11.87
C ASN A 236 3.55 29.00 11.98
N VAL A 237 4.88 29.06 11.89
CA VAL A 237 5.77 27.95 12.23
C VAL A 237 6.25 28.11 13.67
N SER A 238 5.75 27.29 14.58
CA SER A 238 6.12 27.35 16.01
C SER A 238 7.12 26.28 16.44
N TYR A 239 7.20 25.17 15.72
CA TYR A 239 8.08 24.04 15.95
C TYR A 239 8.43 23.36 14.61
N PRO A 240 9.53 22.57 14.54
CA PRO A 240 9.87 21.82 13.33
C PRO A 240 8.73 20.90 12.90
N TYR A 241 8.39 20.92 11.62
CA TYR A 241 7.31 20.12 11.05
C TYR A 241 7.67 19.71 9.63
N THR A 242 7.27 18.51 9.22
CA THR A 242 7.47 18.02 7.86
C THR A 242 6.14 17.58 7.28
N GLU A 243 5.79 18.12 6.11
CA GLU A 243 4.65 17.68 5.31
C GLU A 243 5.15 16.95 4.08
N LYS A 244 4.51 15.83 3.72
CA LYS A 244 4.82 15.10 2.49
C LYS A 244 3.79 15.46 1.43
N LEU A 245 4.22 16.07 0.34
CA LEU A 245 3.35 16.46 -0.77
C LEU A 245 3.67 15.64 -2.02
N ASN A 246 2.65 15.24 -2.78
CA ASN A 246 2.89 14.69 -4.11
C ASN A 246 3.28 15.80 -5.11
N VAL A 247 3.85 15.42 -6.25
CA VAL A 247 4.33 16.33 -7.31
C VAL A 247 3.76 15.89 -8.65
N TYR A 248 3.27 16.85 -9.45
CA TYR A 248 2.71 16.59 -10.79
C TYR A 248 3.76 16.82 -11.88
N THR A 249 4.15 15.87 -12.73
CA THR A 249 3.90 14.43 -12.68
C THR A 249 5.10 13.69 -12.08
N SER A 250 4.90 12.49 -11.56
CA SER A 250 5.99 11.70 -10.94
C SER A 250 7.11 11.35 -11.91
N LYS A 251 6.80 11.02 -13.18
CA LYS A 251 7.82 10.74 -14.21
C LYS A 251 8.69 11.94 -14.51
N ASP A 252 8.08 13.12 -14.60
CA ASP A 252 8.80 14.35 -14.92
C ASP A 252 9.64 14.76 -13.71
N PHE A 253 9.11 14.64 -12.50
CA PHE A 253 9.86 14.84 -11.27
C PHE A 253 11.08 13.93 -11.18
N PHE A 254 10.94 12.63 -11.45
CA PHE A 254 12.07 11.71 -11.52
C PHE A 254 13.08 12.19 -12.57
N PHE A 255 12.62 12.38 -13.81
CA PHE A 255 13.51 12.60 -14.95
C PHE A 255 14.27 13.93 -14.86
N HIS A 256 13.59 15.00 -14.44
CA HIS A 256 14.23 16.29 -14.16
C HIS A 256 15.28 16.18 -13.06
N THR A 257 14.95 15.51 -11.94
CA THR A 257 15.90 15.33 -10.84
C THR A 257 17.12 14.50 -11.27
N PHE A 258 16.90 13.43 -12.05
CA PHE A 258 17.97 12.63 -12.62
C PHE A 258 18.91 13.46 -13.51
N VAL A 259 18.35 14.21 -14.47
CA VAL A 259 19.12 15.05 -15.39
C VAL A 259 19.87 16.15 -14.64
N SER A 260 19.24 16.78 -13.63
CA SER A 260 19.86 17.80 -12.79
C SER A 260 21.07 17.24 -12.02
N ARG A 261 20.98 16.02 -11.48
CA ARG A 261 22.09 15.33 -10.82
C ARG A 261 23.20 14.88 -11.76
N LEU A 262 22.87 14.46 -12.98
CA LEU A 262 23.88 14.19 -14.00
C LEU A 262 24.70 15.46 -14.30
N ARG A 263 24.02 16.60 -14.50
CA ARG A 263 24.67 17.89 -14.76
C ARG A 263 25.55 18.34 -13.60
N SER A 264 25.13 18.14 -12.35
CA SER A 264 25.95 18.49 -11.18
C SER A 264 27.23 17.64 -11.06
N LYS A 265 27.25 16.47 -11.69
CA LYS A 265 28.44 15.60 -11.84
C LYS A 265 29.23 15.87 -13.13
N GLY A 266 28.85 16.89 -13.91
CA GLY A 266 29.50 17.23 -15.18
C GLY A 266 29.18 16.25 -16.32
N ILE A 267 28.04 15.56 -16.25
CA ILE A 267 27.56 14.67 -17.30
C ILE A 267 26.45 15.38 -18.09
N GLU A 268 26.64 15.49 -19.39
CA GLU A 268 25.73 16.17 -20.32
C GLU A 268 25.22 15.21 -21.40
N ALA A 269 23.99 15.47 -21.84
CA ALA A 269 23.37 14.79 -22.98
C ALA A 269 22.87 15.84 -23.97
N ARG A 270 23.07 15.62 -25.26
CA ARG A 270 22.64 16.54 -26.32
C ARG A 270 21.13 16.79 -26.30
N THR A 271 20.35 15.73 -26.12
CA THR A 271 18.89 15.78 -26.04
C THR A 271 18.42 14.97 -24.84
N CYS A 272 17.46 15.50 -24.08
CA CYS A 272 16.73 14.76 -23.05
C CYS A 272 15.26 14.65 -23.47
N THR A 273 14.70 13.45 -23.55
CA THR A 273 13.31 13.23 -24.01
C THR A 273 12.68 11.97 -23.41
N TYR A 274 11.41 11.73 -23.70
CA TYR A 274 10.76 10.44 -23.47
C TYR A 274 10.82 9.61 -24.75
N ALA A 275 11.29 8.37 -24.65
CA ALA A 275 11.26 7.42 -25.75
C ALA A 275 11.38 5.98 -25.23
N ASP A 276 10.71 5.06 -25.91
CA ASP A 276 10.80 3.64 -25.61
C ASP A 276 12.23 3.14 -25.88
N CYS A 277 12.78 2.38 -24.94
CA CYS A 277 13.98 1.60 -25.17
C CYS A 277 13.65 0.48 -26.16
N PRO A 278 14.37 0.37 -27.29
CA PRO A 278 14.11 -0.68 -28.28
C PRO A 278 14.30 -2.07 -27.65
N VAL A 279 13.45 -3.04 -28.00
CA VAL A 279 13.49 -4.38 -27.37
C VAL A 279 14.49 -5.32 -28.05
N THR A 280 14.81 -5.09 -29.33
CA THR A 280 15.43 -6.08 -30.24
C THR A 280 16.68 -5.57 -30.98
N ALA A 281 17.41 -4.60 -30.43
CA ALA A 281 18.68 -4.23 -31.04
C ALA A 281 19.81 -5.03 -30.39
N ASP A 282 20.57 -5.80 -31.19
CA ASP A 282 21.83 -6.50 -30.81
C ASP A 282 22.91 -5.59 -30.20
N SER A 283 22.60 -4.30 -30.00
CA SER A 283 23.49 -3.23 -29.56
C SER A 283 23.03 -2.53 -28.27
N ILE A 284 21.98 -3.00 -27.58
CA ILE A 284 21.59 -2.45 -26.28
C ILE A 284 22.31 -3.18 -25.16
N VAL A 285 23.05 -2.43 -24.35
CA VAL A 285 23.81 -2.93 -23.21
C VAL A 285 23.17 -2.42 -21.93
N THR A 286 22.94 -3.31 -20.96
CA THR A 286 22.54 -2.91 -19.61
C THR A 286 23.74 -2.36 -18.87
N LEU A 287 23.64 -1.10 -18.46
CA LEU A 287 24.70 -0.42 -17.72
C LEU A 287 24.58 -0.68 -16.22
N TYR A 288 23.40 -0.46 -15.67
CA TYR A 288 23.14 -0.59 -14.25
C TYR A 288 21.66 -0.87 -13.99
N THR A 289 21.37 -1.60 -12.92
CA THR A 289 20.00 -1.90 -12.51
C THR A 289 19.90 -1.78 -11.00
N VAL A 290 18.99 -0.94 -10.54
CA VAL A 290 18.48 -0.97 -9.18
C VAL A 290 17.35 -2.00 -9.14
N ARG A 291 17.51 -2.99 -8.27
CA ARG A 291 16.52 -4.06 -8.08
C ARG A 291 15.80 -3.87 -6.77
N ARG A 292 14.47 -3.78 -6.80
CA ARG A 292 13.66 -3.78 -5.59
C ARG A 292 12.99 -5.13 -5.37
N PRO A 293 13.32 -5.89 -4.31
CA PRO A 293 12.64 -7.13 -3.99
C PRO A 293 11.15 -6.93 -3.70
N LEU A 294 10.30 -7.83 -4.21
CA LEU A 294 8.86 -7.87 -3.93
C LEU A 294 8.58 -7.86 -2.42
N LYS A 295 9.43 -8.51 -1.62
CA LYS A 295 9.31 -8.54 -0.16
C LYS A 295 9.21 -7.15 0.45
N GLU A 296 10.06 -6.20 0.06
CA GLU A 296 10.07 -4.85 0.63
C GLU A 296 8.79 -4.09 0.27
N VAL A 297 8.33 -4.27 -0.97
CA VAL A 297 7.12 -3.64 -1.51
C VAL A 297 5.88 -4.22 -0.82
N LEU A 298 5.83 -5.54 -0.65
CA LEU A 298 4.78 -6.27 0.06
C LEU A 298 4.69 -5.84 1.53
N GLU A 299 5.83 -5.84 2.24
CA GLU A 299 5.89 -5.44 3.65
C GLU A 299 5.35 -4.04 3.83
N ARG A 300 5.73 -3.11 2.95
CA ARG A 300 5.23 -1.74 3.03
C ARG A 300 3.75 -1.64 2.66
N ALA A 301 3.31 -2.31 1.60
CA ALA A 301 1.90 -2.34 1.19
C ALA A 301 0.99 -2.81 2.34
N LEU A 302 1.44 -3.79 3.13
CA LEU A 302 0.64 -4.38 4.19
C LEU A 302 0.82 -3.66 5.55
N LYS A 303 2.06 -3.44 6.02
CA LYS A 303 2.35 -2.78 7.31
C LYS A 303 1.96 -1.32 7.33
N LYS A 304 2.31 -0.56 6.28
CA LYS A 304 2.04 0.88 6.17
C LYS A 304 0.78 1.18 5.38
N SER A 305 0.12 0.17 4.82
CA SER A 305 -1.06 0.33 3.98
C SER A 305 -0.81 1.19 2.74
N ASP A 306 0.41 1.15 2.20
CA ASP A 306 0.85 2.03 1.12
C ASP A 306 0.15 1.69 -0.20
N ASN A 307 -0.55 2.68 -0.79
CA ASN A 307 -1.33 2.49 -2.01
C ASN A 307 -0.43 2.27 -3.22
N LEU A 308 0.66 3.04 -3.33
CA LEU A 308 1.59 2.95 -4.45
C LEU A 308 2.24 1.57 -4.54
N CYS A 309 2.63 0.98 -3.40
CA CYS A 309 3.17 -0.38 -3.39
C CYS A 309 2.16 -1.43 -3.88
N ALA A 310 0.88 -1.27 -3.53
CA ALA A 310 -0.18 -2.17 -4.00
C ALA A 310 -0.47 -1.99 -5.50
N GLU A 311 -0.54 -0.75 -5.98
CA GLU A 311 -0.70 -0.47 -7.41
C GLU A 311 0.51 -0.97 -8.22
N SER A 312 1.73 -0.78 -7.72
CA SER A 312 2.92 -1.34 -8.38
C SER A 312 2.81 -2.86 -8.54
N MET A 313 2.50 -3.60 -7.46
CA MET A 313 2.26 -5.05 -7.57
C MET A 313 1.15 -5.40 -8.58
N PHE A 314 0.08 -4.61 -8.63
CA PHE A 314 -1.04 -4.78 -9.56
C PHE A 314 -0.63 -4.58 -11.03
N TYR A 315 0.17 -3.56 -11.34
CA TYR A 315 0.71 -3.35 -12.69
C TYR A 315 1.81 -4.36 -13.05
N HIS A 316 2.56 -4.89 -12.08
CA HIS A 316 3.50 -6.00 -12.34
C HIS A 316 2.79 -7.32 -12.63
N LEU A 317 1.63 -7.58 -12.01
CA LEU A 317 0.75 -8.70 -12.37
C LEU A 317 0.29 -8.58 -13.83
N ALA A 318 -0.13 -7.38 -14.25
CA ALA A 318 -0.47 -7.08 -15.62
C ALA A 318 0.73 -7.33 -16.57
N ALA A 319 1.89 -6.75 -16.28
CA ALA A 319 3.09 -6.85 -17.10
C ALA A 319 3.61 -8.29 -17.22
N LYS A 320 3.46 -9.13 -16.19
CA LYS A 320 3.85 -10.55 -16.22
C LYS A 320 3.00 -11.35 -17.20
N ARG A 321 1.72 -10.99 -17.36
CA ARG A 321 0.76 -11.71 -18.20
C ARG A 321 0.64 -11.16 -19.61
N SER A 322 0.88 -9.85 -19.78
CA SER A 322 0.66 -9.19 -21.06
C SER A 322 1.66 -9.62 -22.12
N LEU A 323 1.19 -9.70 -23.36
CA LEU A 323 2.03 -9.88 -24.55
C LEU A 323 2.55 -8.54 -25.08
N HIS A 324 2.18 -7.42 -24.45
CA HIS A 324 2.47 -6.08 -24.92
C HIS A 324 3.28 -5.35 -23.85
N LYS A 325 4.17 -4.46 -24.28
CA LYS A 325 5.06 -3.71 -23.37
C LYS A 325 4.27 -2.77 -22.44
N ARG A 326 3.18 -2.20 -22.96
CA ARG A 326 2.36 -1.18 -22.29
C ARG A 326 1.12 -1.81 -21.69
N VAL A 327 1.05 -1.85 -20.37
CA VAL A 327 -0.09 -2.39 -19.62
C VAL A 327 -0.94 -1.30 -18.98
N THR A 328 -2.18 -1.65 -18.67
CA THR A 328 -3.21 -0.77 -18.10
C THR A 328 -3.67 -1.29 -16.73
N GLY A 329 -4.49 -0.50 -16.04
CA GLY A 329 -5.18 -0.99 -14.84
C GLY A 329 -6.15 -2.14 -15.13
N GLU A 330 -6.77 -2.17 -16.32
CA GLU A 330 -7.66 -3.26 -16.74
C GLU A 330 -6.90 -4.57 -16.89
N ASP A 331 -5.68 -4.54 -17.45
CA ASP A 331 -4.82 -5.73 -17.52
C ASP A 331 -4.46 -6.27 -16.11
N GLY A 332 -4.36 -5.39 -15.11
CA GLY A 332 -4.15 -5.77 -13.71
C GLY A 332 -5.38 -6.45 -13.13
N THR A 333 -6.57 -5.91 -13.40
CA THR A 333 -7.85 -6.51 -13.02
C THR A 333 -8.00 -7.89 -13.63
N ASP A 334 -7.66 -8.04 -14.92
CA ASP A 334 -7.70 -9.32 -15.63
C ASP A 334 -6.74 -10.35 -15.01
N ALA A 335 -5.55 -9.94 -14.56
CA ALA A 335 -4.63 -10.81 -13.86
C ALA A 335 -5.23 -11.40 -12.57
N ILE A 336 -5.91 -10.55 -11.78
CA ILE A 336 -6.62 -10.96 -10.56
C ILE A 336 -7.84 -11.83 -10.91
N HIS A 337 -8.62 -11.48 -11.92
CA HIS A 337 -9.79 -12.26 -12.36
C HIS A 337 -9.40 -13.67 -12.82
N VAL A 338 -8.30 -13.81 -13.55
CA VAL A 338 -7.79 -15.12 -13.96
C VAL A 338 -7.39 -15.94 -12.74
N PHE A 339 -6.66 -15.35 -11.79
CA PHE A 339 -6.31 -16.03 -10.54
C PHE A 339 -7.55 -16.46 -9.75
N MET A 340 -8.50 -15.54 -9.56
CA MET A 340 -9.77 -15.79 -8.87
C MET A 340 -10.53 -16.98 -9.49
N LYS A 341 -10.62 -17.02 -10.82
CA LYS A 341 -11.32 -18.10 -11.54
C LYS A 341 -10.57 -19.43 -11.47
N THR A 342 -9.26 -19.41 -11.71
CA THR A 342 -8.48 -20.64 -11.92
C THR A 342 -7.95 -21.25 -10.63
N ALA A 343 -7.51 -20.43 -9.67
CA ALA A 343 -6.93 -20.90 -8.41
C ALA A 343 -7.96 -21.02 -7.28
N LEU A 344 -8.97 -20.14 -7.26
CA LEU A 344 -9.98 -20.12 -6.19
C LEU A 344 -11.32 -20.72 -6.62
N GLY A 345 -11.62 -20.81 -7.93
CA GLY A 345 -12.89 -21.32 -8.45
C GLY A 345 -14.05 -20.32 -8.33
N PHE A 346 -13.76 -19.03 -8.20
CA PHE A 346 -14.77 -17.97 -8.06
C PHE A 346 -15.05 -17.31 -9.41
N ASN A 347 -16.32 -17.02 -9.70
CA ASN A 347 -16.70 -16.29 -10.91
C ASN A 347 -16.41 -14.78 -10.74
N PRO A 348 -15.49 -14.18 -11.51
CA PRO A 348 -15.14 -12.77 -11.39
C PRO A 348 -16.30 -11.81 -11.66
N GLU A 349 -17.28 -12.21 -12.49
CA GLU A 349 -18.45 -11.39 -12.82
C GLU A 349 -19.34 -11.04 -11.62
N ASN A 350 -19.16 -11.73 -10.48
CA ASN A 350 -19.88 -11.45 -9.24
C ASN A 350 -19.21 -10.35 -8.40
N TYR A 351 -18.06 -9.83 -8.82
CA TYR A 351 -17.22 -8.90 -8.07
C TYR A 351 -16.79 -7.74 -8.95
N LYS A 352 -16.26 -6.68 -8.32
CA LYS A 352 -15.62 -5.59 -9.06
C LYS A 352 -14.29 -5.24 -8.41
N ILE A 353 -13.21 -5.46 -9.13
CA ILE A 353 -11.86 -5.02 -8.78
C ILE A 353 -11.47 -3.91 -9.75
N ALA A 354 -11.27 -2.70 -9.24
CA ALA A 354 -10.98 -1.50 -10.02
C ALA A 354 -9.54 -1.00 -9.83
N ASP A 355 -8.88 -1.40 -8.75
CA ASP A 355 -7.48 -1.08 -8.44
C ASP A 355 -6.85 -2.14 -7.52
N GLY A 356 -5.54 -2.07 -7.29
CA GLY A 356 -4.85 -2.99 -6.37
C GLY A 356 -4.86 -2.52 -4.91
N SER A 357 -5.07 -1.23 -4.67
CA SER A 357 -4.92 -0.63 -3.35
C SER A 357 -6.19 -0.64 -2.50
N GLY A 358 -7.37 -0.74 -3.11
CA GLY A 358 -8.65 -0.59 -2.43
C GLY A 358 -9.05 0.87 -2.19
N VAL A 359 -8.40 1.84 -2.85
CA VAL A 359 -8.77 3.27 -2.75
C VAL A 359 -10.02 3.55 -3.57
N SER A 360 -10.14 2.89 -4.72
CA SER A 360 -11.28 3.06 -5.60
C SER A 360 -12.59 2.74 -4.89
N VAL A 361 -13.53 3.69 -4.99
CA VAL A 361 -14.90 3.51 -4.53
C VAL A 361 -15.70 2.53 -5.39
N TYR A 362 -15.11 2.06 -6.51
CA TYR A 362 -15.70 1.06 -7.40
C TYR A 362 -15.33 -0.37 -7.05
N ASN A 363 -14.47 -0.62 -6.04
CA ASN A 363 -14.20 -1.96 -5.56
C ASN A 363 -15.40 -2.54 -4.79
N TYR A 364 -15.82 -3.75 -5.16
CA TYR A 364 -16.87 -4.51 -4.49
C TYR A 364 -16.50 -5.99 -4.39
N ILE A 365 -16.26 -6.46 -3.16
CA ILE A 365 -15.93 -7.85 -2.85
C ILE A 365 -16.80 -8.37 -1.71
N SER A 366 -16.87 -9.69 -1.54
CA SER A 366 -17.54 -10.31 -0.39
C SER A 366 -16.52 -10.76 0.67
N PRO A 367 -16.91 -10.81 1.97
CA PRO A 367 -16.08 -11.41 3.01
C PRO A 367 -15.67 -12.84 2.68
N ARG A 368 -16.56 -13.62 2.02
CA ARG A 368 -16.24 -14.97 1.56
C ARG A 368 -15.10 -14.97 0.55
N LEU A 369 -15.13 -14.12 -0.48
CA LEU A 369 -14.04 -14.05 -1.46
C LEU A 369 -12.70 -13.76 -0.78
N LEU A 370 -12.67 -12.74 0.09
CA LEU A 370 -11.43 -12.35 0.77
C LEU A 370 -10.90 -13.45 1.71
N LEU A 371 -11.81 -14.19 2.37
CA LEU A 371 -11.46 -15.34 3.19
C LEU A 371 -10.80 -16.45 2.35
N GLU A 372 -11.23 -16.67 1.10
CA GLU A 372 -10.60 -17.65 0.21
C GLU A 372 -9.18 -17.27 -0.19
N TYR A 373 -8.88 -15.97 -0.37
CA TYR A 373 -7.48 -15.53 -0.55
C TYR A 373 -6.62 -15.83 0.69
N LEU A 374 -7.16 -15.60 1.90
CA LEU A 374 -6.46 -15.93 3.14
C LEU A 374 -6.23 -17.44 3.30
N LYS A 375 -7.21 -18.27 2.94
CA LYS A 375 -7.10 -19.74 2.94
C LYS A 375 -6.07 -20.19 1.91
N TYR A 376 -6.14 -19.65 0.69
CA TYR A 376 -5.18 -19.96 -0.37
C TYR A 376 -3.76 -19.67 0.10
N ALA A 377 -3.50 -18.47 0.61
CA ALA A 377 -2.20 -18.11 1.15
C ALA A 377 -1.76 -19.11 2.23
N TYR A 378 -2.60 -19.42 3.21
CA TYR A 378 -2.26 -20.34 4.30
C TYR A 378 -1.86 -21.75 3.82
N TYR A 379 -2.57 -22.31 2.84
CA TYR A 379 -2.29 -23.64 2.32
C TYR A 379 -1.10 -23.71 1.35
N HIS A 380 -0.51 -22.57 0.98
CA HIS A 380 0.67 -22.46 0.11
C HIS A 380 1.82 -21.80 0.89
N ARG A 381 2.72 -22.60 1.46
CA ARG A 381 3.71 -22.12 2.45
C ARG A 381 4.61 -21.00 1.93
N GLU A 382 5.02 -21.10 0.67
CA GLU A 382 5.84 -20.12 -0.05
C GLU A 382 5.16 -18.75 -0.21
N ILE A 383 3.82 -18.73 -0.17
CA ILE A 383 3.01 -17.51 -0.15
C ILE A 383 2.75 -17.08 1.30
N PHE A 384 2.36 -18.02 2.17
CA PHE A 384 1.98 -17.73 3.54
C PHE A 384 3.07 -17.02 4.32
N LEU A 385 4.32 -17.50 4.25
CA LEU A 385 5.41 -16.96 5.06
C LEU A 385 5.66 -15.47 4.78
N PRO A 386 6.00 -15.04 3.54
CA PRO A 386 6.22 -13.62 3.27
C PRO A 386 4.95 -12.78 3.47
N PHE A 387 3.76 -13.32 3.17
CA PHE A 387 2.49 -12.61 3.37
C PHE A 387 2.20 -12.36 4.86
N TYR A 388 2.29 -13.40 5.69
CA TYR A 388 1.97 -13.36 7.11
C TYR A 388 2.93 -12.47 7.90
N GLU A 389 4.24 -12.52 7.59
CA GLU A 389 5.25 -11.63 8.18
C GLU A 389 4.98 -10.16 7.87
N SER A 390 4.42 -9.90 6.68
CA SER A 390 4.09 -8.55 6.21
C SER A 390 2.79 -7.99 6.80
N LEU A 391 1.94 -8.81 7.45
CA LEU A 391 0.70 -8.33 8.06
C LEU A 391 0.97 -7.54 9.35
N PRO A 392 0.29 -6.39 9.60
CA PRO A 392 0.35 -5.71 10.88
C PRO A 392 0.00 -6.62 12.06
N ILE A 393 0.72 -6.44 13.17
CA ILE A 393 0.55 -7.23 14.39
C ILE A 393 -0.17 -6.37 15.45
N ALA A 394 -1.27 -6.90 15.97
CA ALA A 394 -2.09 -6.25 16.99
C ALA A 394 -1.28 -5.76 18.20
N GLY A 395 -1.32 -4.45 18.46
CA GLY A 395 -0.65 -3.83 19.59
C GLY A 395 0.88 -3.78 19.50
N VAL A 396 1.46 -4.11 18.35
CA VAL A 396 2.91 -4.19 18.13
C VAL A 396 3.36 -3.25 17.01
N ASP A 397 2.85 -3.41 15.78
CA ASP A 397 3.36 -2.67 14.63
C ASP A 397 2.29 -2.29 13.57
N GLY A 398 2.75 -1.59 12.54
CA GLY A 398 1.93 -1.18 11.40
C GLY A 398 0.68 -0.40 11.80
N THR A 399 -0.39 -0.58 11.05
CA THR A 399 -1.68 0.08 11.30
C THR A 399 -2.42 -0.46 12.54
N LEU A 400 -1.93 -1.53 13.17
CA LEU A 400 -2.48 -2.11 14.39
C LEU A 400 -1.68 -1.79 15.66
N GLN A 401 -0.56 -1.07 15.57
CA GLN A 401 0.35 -0.78 16.69
C GLN A 401 -0.34 -0.18 17.93
N ASN A 402 -1.44 0.55 17.71
CA ASN A 402 -2.21 1.25 18.75
C ASN A 402 -3.55 0.59 19.09
N ARG A 403 -3.87 -0.57 18.52
CA ARG A 403 -5.12 -1.32 18.73
C ARG A 403 -4.87 -2.56 19.57
N MET A 404 -5.90 -3.02 20.30
CA MET A 404 -5.88 -4.31 21.02
C MET A 404 -4.76 -4.51 22.07
N LYS A 405 -4.12 -3.44 22.58
CA LYS A 405 -2.96 -3.55 23.51
C LYS A 405 -3.24 -4.26 24.84
N GLN A 406 -4.50 -4.25 25.29
CA GLN A 406 -4.92 -4.77 26.59
C GLN A 406 -5.92 -5.93 26.44
N THR A 407 -5.78 -6.71 25.37
CA THR A 407 -6.67 -7.84 25.04
C THR A 407 -5.83 -9.10 24.74
N LYS A 408 -6.49 -10.26 24.60
CA LYS A 408 -5.80 -11.51 24.20
C LYS A 408 -5.34 -11.50 22.74
N ALA A 409 -5.79 -10.53 21.96
CA ALA A 409 -5.40 -10.36 20.56
C ALA A 409 -4.00 -9.74 20.39
N ARG A 410 -3.45 -9.04 21.40
CA ARG A 410 -2.12 -8.42 21.32
C ARG A 410 -1.04 -9.46 20.97
N GLY A 411 -0.27 -9.20 19.92
CA GLY A 411 0.79 -10.11 19.46
C GLY A 411 0.28 -11.43 18.85
N ASN A 412 -1.03 -11.63 18.76
CA ASN A 412 -1.67 -12.85 18.24
C ASN A 412 -2.39 -12.58 16.91
N VAL A 413 -3.13 -11.48 16.82
CA VAL A 413 -3.81 -11.09 15.58
C VAL A 413 -2.81 -10.46 14.62
N HIS A 414 -2.69 -11.09 13.45
CA HIS A 414 -1.92 -10.60 12.31
C HIS A 414 -2.92 -10.28 11.19
N ALA A 415 -3.17 -8.99 10.93
CA ALA A 415 -4.27 -8.61 10.05
C ALA A 415 -4.05 -7.28 9.33
N LYS A 416 -4.56 -7.21 8.10
CA LYS A 416 -4.61 -5.99 7.32
C LYS A 416 -5.84 -5.17 7.71
N THR A 417 -5.65 -3.87 7.91
CA THR A 417 -6.74 -2.90 8.09
C THR A 417 -7.14 -2.25 6.78
N GLY A 418 -8.40 -1.83 6.65
CA GLY A 418 -8.85 -0.89 5.61
C GLY A 418 -9.68 0.26 6.21
N SER A 419 -9.52 1.46 5.67
CA SER A 419 -10.32 2.63 6.06
C SER A 419 -10.45 3.61 4.90
N VAL A 420 -11.68 3.90 4.50
CA VAL A 420 -12.05 5.07 3.68
C VAL A 420 -13.34 5.65 4.25
N THR A 421 -13.82 6.78 3.74
CA THR A 421 -15.08 7.37 4.22
C THR A 421 -16.23 6.37 4.16
N GLY A 422 -16.83 6.10 5.32
CA GLY A 422 -17.94 5.16 5.45
C GLY A 422 -17.56 3.67 5.47
N VAL A 423 -16.27 3.30 5.42
CA VAL A 423 -15.82 1.91 5.39
C VAL A 423 -14.70 1.68 6.41
N SER A 424 -14.79 0.59 7.16
CA SER A 424 -13.72 0.10 8.03
C SER A 424 -13.67 -1.42 7.96
N SER A 425 -12.50 -1.98 7.70
CA SER A 425 -12.33 -3.42 7.51
C SER A 425 -11.09 -3.95 8.24
N LEU A 426 -11.13 -5.23 8.60
CA LEU A 426 -10.04 -5.96 9.22
C LEU A 426 -10.10 -7.42 8.77
N ALA A 427 -9.01 -7.92 8.20
CA ALA A 427 -8.93 -9.29 7.70
C ALA A 427 -7.53 -9.87 7.91
N GLY A 428 -7.46 -11.13 8.33
CA GLY A 428 -6.19 -11.80 8.62
C GLY A 428 -6.37 -13.07 9.43
N TYR A 429 -5.42 -13.32 10.32
CA TYR A 429 -5.31 -14.57 11.08
C TYR A 429 -5.23 -14.32 12.58
N VAL A 430 -5.69 -15.31 13.35
CA VAL A 430 -5.60 -15.34 14.81
C VAL A 430 -5.49 -16.77 15.29
N LYS A 431 -4.68 -17.01 16.32
CA LYS A 431 -4.64 -18.32 17.00
C LYS A 431 -5.62 -18.31 18.17
N ALA A 432 -6.59 -19.22 18.15
CA ALA A 432 -7.56 -19.39 19.23
C ALA A 432 -6.91 -20.02 20.48
N ALA A 433 -7.60 -19.99 21.61
CA ALA A 433 -7.05 -20.47 22.89
C ALA A 433 -6.82 -21.99 22.93
N ASP A 434 -7.55 -22.75 22.13
CA ASP A 434 -7.36 -24.20 21.91
C ASP A 434 -6.17 -24.50 20.96
N GLY A 435 -5.51 -23.47 20.44
CA GLY A 435 -4.37 -23.57 19.55
C GLY A 435 -4.73 -23.62 18.06
N HIS A 436 -6.01 -23.64 17.70
CA HIS A 436 -6.44 -23.64 16.30
C HIS A 436 -6.11 -22.33 15.60
N GLN A 437 -5.71 -22.43 14.33
CA GLN A 437 -5.43 -21.27 13.50
C GLN A 437 -6.72 -20.86 12.77
N LEU A 438 -7.19 -19.64 13.02
CA LEU A 438 -8.36 -19.09 12.37
C LEU A 438 -7.95 -18.05 11.32
N ALA A 439 -8.64 -18.05 10.18
CA ALA A 439 -8.71 -16.92 9.26
C ALA A 439 -10.04 -16.18 9.47
N PHE A 440 -10.02 -14.86 9.41
CA PHE A 440 -11.20 -14.04 9.60
C PHE A 440 -11.24 -12.83 8.67
N VAL A 441 -12.45 -12.39 8.36
CA VAL A 441 -12.75 -11.18 7.60
C VAL A 441 -13.91 -10.45 8.25
N ILE A 442 -13.74 -9.14 8.47
CA ILE A 442 -14.79 -8.23 8.97
C ILE A 442 -14.78 -6.98 8.09
N ILE A 443 -15.90 -6.68 7.44
CA ILE A 443 -16.06 -5.47 6.62
C ILE A 443 -17.27 -4.70 7.14
N ASN A 444 -17.04 -3.55 7.77
CA ASN A 444 -18.07 -2.61 8.18
C ASN A 444 -18.28 -1.53 7.11
N GLN A 445 -19.53 -1.27 6.73
CA GLN A 445 -19.92 -0.29 5.71
C GLN A 445 -20.96 0.68 6.27
N ASN A 446 -20.99 1.90 5.76
CA ASN A 446 -21.85 3.01 6.19
C ASN A 446 -21.54 3.49 7.62
N VAL A 447 -20.29 3.32 8.08
CA VAL A 447 -19.85 3.79 9.39
C VAL A 447 -19.17 5.15 9.27
N LEU A 448 -19.83 6.21 9.76
CA LEU A 448 -19.27 7.57 9.72
C LEU A 448 -18.19 7.83 10.78
N LYS A 449 -18.23 7.13 11.93
CA LYS A 449 -17.22 7.24 13.00
C LYS A 449 -16.33 6.00 13.01
N LEU A 450 -15.17 6.06 12.34
CA LEU A 450 -14.22 4.95 12.22
C LEU A 450 -13.82 4.32 13.57
N SER A 451 -13.73 5.12 14.64
CA SER A 451 -13.40 4.61 15.98
C SER A 451 -14.42 3.58 16.49
N ARG A 452 -15.71 3.71 16.13
CA ARG A 452 -16.76 2.76 16.53
C ARG A 452 -16.62 1.42 15.80
N ALA A 453 -16.38 1.44 14.48
CA ALA A 453 -16.12 0.20 13.73
C ALA A 453 -14.84 -0.50 14.20
N ARG A 454 -13.77 0.26 14.46
CA ARG A 454 -12.52 -0.30 14.99
C ARG A 454 -12.72 -0.95 16.36
N ALA A 455 -13.51 -0.34 17.24
CA ALA A 455 -13.85 -0.92 18.54
C ALA A 455 -14.65 -2.23 18.40
N PHE A 456 -15.62 -2.28 17.47
CA PHE A 456 -16.34 -3.51 17.13
C PHE A 456 -15.39 -4.62 16.66
N GLN A 457 -14.50 -4.30 15.71
CA GLN A 457 -13.51 -5.24 15.17
C GLN A 457 -12.54 -5.74 16.27
N ASP A 458 -12.06 -4.84 17.14
CA ASP A 458 -11.14 -5.19 18.23
C ASP A 458 -11.80 -6.14 19.25
N LYS A 459 -13.08 -5.94 19.57
CA LYS A 459 -13.85 -6.88 20.42
C LYS A 459 -14.01 -8.24 19.74
N PHE A 460 -14.34 -8.25 18.45
CA PHE A 460 -14.46 -9.48 17.68
C PHE A 460 -13.15 -10.28 17.72
N CYS A 461 -12.01 -9.62 17.47
CA CYS A 461 -10.68 -10.21 17.57
C CYS A 461 -10.33 -10.71 18.99
N ASP A 462 -10.69 -9.99 20.04
CA ASP A 462 -10.50 -10.46 21.43
C ASP A 462 -11.35 -11.71 21.72
N ILE A 463 -12.57 -11.80 21.18
CA ILE A 463 -13.40 -13.00 21.31
C ILE A 463 -12.78 -14.20 20.60
N LEU A 464 -12.27 -14.02 19.36
CA LEU A 464 -11.59 -15.09 18.62
C LEU A 464 -10.29 -15.57 19.30
N SER A 465 -9.65 -14.72 20.09
CA SER A 465 -8.38 -15.02 20.78
C SER A 465 -8.55 -15.73 22.12
N ARG A 466 -9.78 -16.07 22.53
CA ARG A 466 -10.14 -16.54 23.88
C ARG A 466 -10.67 -17.94 23.92
#